data_AF-A0A953Q748-F1
#
_entry.id   AF-A0A953Q748-F1
#
_cell.length_a   1.000
_cell.length_b   1.000
_cell.length_c   1.000
_cell.angle_alpha   90.00
_cell.angle_beta   90.00
_cell.angle_gamma   90.00
#
_symmetry.space_group_name_H-M   'P 1'
#
loop_
_entity.id
_entity.type
_entity.pdbx_description
1 polymer ?
#
loop_
_entity_poly.entity_id
_entity_poly.type
_entity_poly.pdbx_seq_one_letter_code
_entity_poly.pdbx_strand_id
1 'polypeptide(L)' 'KDATLYVLTSETSTTKVVRFRDVASGKDFETALDAGRAALVVISHRGEILASYDWHAPR' A
#
# COMPACT_ATOMS: atom_id res chain seq x y z
N LYS A 1 13.65 8.96 12.81
CA LYS A 1 12.67 7.85 12.82
C LYS A 1 12.04 7.93 11.46
N ASP A 2 12.45 7.05 10.57
CA ASP A 2 12.27 7.28 9.14
C ASP A 2 11.21 6.29 8.63
N ALA A 3 10.27 6.81 7.84
CA ALA A 3 9.16 6.07 7.30
C ALA A 3 8.79 6.64 5.92
N THR A 4 8.21 5.80 5.08
CA THR A 4 7.73 6.16 3.75
C THR A 4 6.21 6.13 3.75
N LEU A 5 5.58 7.20 3.24
CA LEU A 5 4.15 7.22 2.96
C LEU A 5 3.93 6.82 1.50
N TYR A 6 3.12 5.79 1.28
CA TYR A 6 2.63 5.40 -0.03
C TYR A 6 1.18 5.83 -0.18
N VAL A 7 0.88 6.46 -1.33
CA VAL A 7 -0.46 6.82 -1.77
C VAL A 7 -0.76 6.01 -3.01
N LEU A 8 -1.78 5.14 -2.94
CA LEU A 8 -2.18 4.28 -4.04
C LEU A 8 -3.56 4.71 -4.51
N THR A 9 -3.71 4.93 -5.81
CA THR A 9 -4.98 5.32 -6.44
C THR A 9 -5.34 4.34 -7.55
N SER A 10 -6.57 3.85 -7.54
CA SER A 10 -7.09 2.98 -8.58
C SER A 10 -7.70 3.80 -9.71
N GLU A 11 -7.04 3.77 -10.87
CA GLU A 11 -7.53 4.36 -12.12
C GLU A 11 -8.21 3.31 -13.02
N THR A 12 -8.43 2.10 -12.51
CA THR A 12 -9.06 1.01 -13.26
C THR A 12 -10.57 0.97 -13.04
N SER A 13 -11.30 0.41 -14.01
CA SER A 13 -12.76 0.22 -13.93
C SER A 13 -13.20 -1.00 -13.11
N THR A 14 -12.25 -1.78 -12.58
CA THR A 14 -12.50 -3.00 -11.79
C THR A 14 -11.54 -3.05 -10.60
N THR A 15 -11.89 -3.83 -9.58
CA THR A 15 -11.02 -4.10 -8.44
C THR A 15 -9.76 -4.84 -8.88
N LYS A 16 -8.59 -4.36 -8.44
CA LYS A 16 -7.29 -4.96 -8.75
C LYS A 16 -6.43 -5.06 -7.51
N VAL A 17 -5.57 -6.08 -7.46
CA VAL A 17 -4.48 -6.15 -6.48
C VAL A 17 -3.34 -5.28 -6.99
N VAL A 18 -2.96 -4.29 -6.20
CA VAL A 18 -1.76 -3.49 -6.43
C VAL A 18 -0.62 -4.10 -5.64
N ARG A 19 0.53 -4.27 -6.29
CA ARG A 19 1.76 -4.82 -5.69
C ARG A 19 2.90 -3.86 -5.91
N PHE A 20 3.69 -3.61 -4.88
CA PHE A 20 4.90 -2.80 -4.98
C PHE A 20 5.94 -3.25 -3.96
N ARG A 21 7.20 -2.91 -4.22
CA ARG A 21 8.30 -3.12 -3.29
C ARG A 21 8.67 -1.81 -2.64
N ASP A 22 8.69 -1.76 -1.31
CA ASP A 22 9.31 -0.65 -0.59
C ASP A 22 10.83 -0.80 -0.66
N VAL A 23 11.50 0.19 -1.26
CA VAL A 23 12.96 0.17 -1.45
C VAL A 23 13.68 0.34 -0.10
N ALA A 24 13.10 1.07 0.85
CA ALA A 24 13.76 1.33 2.14
C ALA A 24 13.86 0.08 3.00
N SER A 25 12.77 -0.69 3.11
CA SER A 25 12.75 -1.96 3.86
C SER A 25 13.08 -3.19 3.03
N GLY A 26 13.02 -3.07 1.70
CA GLY A 26 13.18 -4.20 0.78
C GLY A 26 12.02 -5.19 0.79
N LYS A 27 10.89 -4.90 1.46
CA LYS A 27 9.72 -5.80 1.51
C LYS A 27 8.71 -5.50 0.41
N ASP A 28 8.01 -6.54 -0.03
CA ASP A 28 6.88 -6.43 -0.94
C ASP A 28 5.59 -6.22 -0.16
N PHE A 29 4.72 -5.38 -0.70
CA PHE A 29 3.41 -5.04 -0.14
C PHE A 29 2.35 -5.17 -1.21
N GLU A 30 1.16 -5.58 -0.79
CA GLU A 30 0.01 -5.71 -1.66
C GLU A 30 -1.29 -5.33 -0.96
N THR A 31 -2.20 -4.74 -1.74
CA THR A 31 -3.56 -4.40 -1.30
C THR A 31 -4.51 -4.55 -2.48
N ALA A 32 -5.75 -4.96 -2.21
CA ALA A 32 -6.83 -4.83 -3.18
C ALA A 32 -7.34 -3.38 -3.16
N LEU A 33 -7.58 -2.80 -4.34
CA LEU A 33 -8.23 -1.51 -4.50
C LEU A 33 -9.39 -1.62 -5.47
N ASP A 34 -10.56 -1.21 -5.02
CA ASP A 34 -11.74 -1.07 -5.87
C ASP A 34 -11.58 0.08 -6.86
N ALA A 35 -12.36 0.04 -7.94
CA ALA A 35 -12.37 1.08 -8.96
C ALA A 35 -12.62 2.48 -8.35
N GLY A 36 -11.76 3.45 -8.66
CA GLY A 36 -11.88 4.83 -8.18
C GLY A 36 -11.61 5.02 -6.68
N ARG A 37 -11.10 4.00 -5.97
CA ARG A 37 -10.70 4.10 -4.57
C ARG A 37 -9.20 4.33 -4.42
N ALA A 38 -8.80 4.74 -3.22
CA ALA A 38 -7.42 4.98 -2.86
C ALA A 38 -7.11 4.35 -1.50
N ALA A 39 -5.84 4.02 -1.28
CA ALA A 39 -5.33 3.58 0.01
C ALA A 39 -4.07 4.37 0.38
N LEU A 40 -3.84 4.53 1.67
CA LEU A 40 -2.64 5.10 2.24
C LEU A 40 -1.99 4.09 3.16
N VAL A 41 -0.67 3.97 3.09
CA VAL A 41 0.10 3.15 4.05
C VAL A 41 1.42 3.83 4.40
N VAL A 42 1.71 3.88 5.70
CA VAL A 42 2.99 4.39 6.24
C VAL A 42 3.83 3.19 6.65
N ILE A 43 5.02 3.07 6.10
CA ILE A 43 5.91 1.92 6.28
C ILE A 43 7.21 2.37 6.94
N SER A 44 7.60 1.71 8.03
CA SER A 44 8.90 1.95 8.68
C SER A 44 10.05 1.42 7.81
N HIS A 45 11.28 1.90 8.01
CA HIS A 45 12.48 1.32 7.36
C HIS A 45 12.68 -0.20 7.62
N ARG A 46 12.00 -0.78 8.62
CA ARG A 46 11.99 -2.23 8.89
C ARG A 46 10.88 -2.98 8.17
N GLY A 47 10.05 -2.28 7.41
CA GLY A 47 8.91 -2.81 6.68
C GLY A 47 7.76 -3.17 7.61
N GLU A 48 7.55 -2.40 8.66
CA GLU A 48 6.36 -2.50 9.53
C GLU A 48 5.35 -1.44 9.08
N ILE A 49 4.08 -1.82 9.00
CA ILE A 49 3.01 -0.84 8.76
C ILE A 49 2.78 -0.07 10.07
N LEU A 50 3.04 1.23 10.04
CA LEU A 50 2.87 2.14 11.17
C LEU A 50 1.47 2.77 11.22
N ALA A 51 0.86 2.97 10.06
CA ALA A 51 -0.49 3.48 9.89
C ALA A 51 -1.03 3.12 8.51
N SER A 52 -2.36 3.03 8.39
CA SER A 52 -3.01 2.76 7.11
C SER A 52 -4.42 3.34 7.04
N TYR A 53 -4.88 3.64 5.82
CA TYR A 53 -6.25 4.01 5.50
C TYR A 53 -6.70 3.23 4.25
N ASP A 54 -7.89 2.64 4.31
CA ASP A 54 -8.48 1.78 3.25
C ASP A 54 -7.50 0.70 2.73
N TRP A 55 -6.59 0.23 3.58
CA TRP A 55 -5.64 -0.83 3.27
C TRP A 55 -6.27 -2.20 3.54
N HIS A 56 -6.38 -3.01 2.49
CA HIS A 56 -6.96 -4.33 2.55
C HIS A 56 -5.94 -5.34 2.03
N ALA A 57 -5.15 -5.89 2.96
CA ALA A 57 -4.28 -7.02 2.65
C ALA A 57 -5.10 -8.10 1.94
N PRO A 58 -4.68 -8.57 0.75
CA PRO A 58 -5.34 -9.67 0.07
C PRO A 58 -5.44 -10.87 1.02
N ARG A 59 -6.59 -11.53 1.05
CA ARG A 59 -6.78 -12.79 1.76
C ARG A 59 -6.04 -13.94 1.09
#